data_AF-S7U962-F1
#
_entry.id   AF-S7U962-F1
#
_cell.length_a   1.000
_cell.length_b   1.000
_cell.length_c   1.000
_cell.angle_alpha   90.00
_cell.angle_beta   90.00
_cell.angle_gamma   90.00
#
_symmetry.space_group_name_H-M   'P 1'
#
loop_
_entity.id
_entity.type
_entity.pdbx_description
1 polymer ?
#
loop_
_entity_poly.entity_id
_entity_poly.type
_entity_poly.pdbx_seq_one_letter_code
_entity_poly.pdbx_strand_id
1 'polypeptide(L)'
;MTSFHPDQLPFTLLATLILSRQGVPLPVPLEMFVMMILFEVFKEAGMRLPIAIGQTLSVVGGLIIGQAAINAGLAAPATLVIAAISVISTFTLVNQNMAGSVTLLRFIVLTVSTVLGLFGFILSLFFILTYAVNLRTCGVPYLTPLAPPSKDIGKVFIPSTWKQFRTRDRIVRPNDLIAKEREQK
;
A
#
# COMPACT_ATOMS: atom_id res chain seq x y z
N MET A 1 -2.57 -17.58 -5.68
CA MET A 1 -2.10 -17.92 -7.04
C MET A 1 -1.40 -19.27 -7.04
N THR A 2 -0.32 -19.44 -6.28
CA THR A 2 0.45 -20.70 -6.22
C THR A 2 -0.34 -21.92 -5.75
N SER A 3 -1.33 -21.77 -4.86
CA SER A 3 -2.18 -22.89 -4.38
C SER A 3 -3.45 -23.13 -5.20
N PHE A 4 -3.90 -22.18 -6.01
CA PHE A 4 -5.23 -22.23 -6.64
C PHE A 4 -5.21 -22.17 -8.18
N HIS A 5 -4.17 -21.57 -8.80
CA HIS A 5 -4.02 -21.44 -10.25
C HIS A 5 -2.52 -21.45 -10.65
N PRO A 6 -1.81 -22.60 -10.54
CA PRO A 6 -0.40 -22.69 -10.91
C PRO A 6 -0.14 -22.53 -12.42
N ASP A 7 -1.16 -22.73 -13.26
CA ASP A 7 -1.10 -22.69 -14.73
C ASP A 7 -0.90 -21.27 -15.33
N GLN A 8 -1.04 -20.22 -14.51
CA GLN A 8 -0.88 -18.83 -14.97
C GLN A 8 0.57 -18.33 -14.93
N LEU A 9 1.52 -19.16 -14.49
CA LEU A 9 2.93 -18.80 -14.38
C LEU A 9 3.78 -19.61 -15.38
N PRO A 10 4.79 -18.98 -16.02
CA PRO A 10 5.80 -19.70 -16.79
C PRO A 10 6.42 -20.83 -15.98
N PHE A 11 6.60 -22.00 -16.60
CA PHE A 11 7.03 -23.22 -15.92
C PHE A 11 8.35 -23.04 -15.15
N THR A 12 9.28 -22.23 -15.70
CA THR A 12 10.55 -21.89 -15.06
C THR A 12 10.38 -21.14 -13.73
N LEU A 13 9.39 -20.24 -13.64
CA LEU A 13 9.08 -19.51 -12.41
C LEU A 13 8.35 -20.39 -11.39
N LEU A 14 7.49 -21.30 -11.85
CA LEU A 14 6.83 -22.25 -10.96
C LEU A 14 7.82 -23.22 -10.32
N ALA A 15 8.78 -23.74 -11.11
CA ALA A 15 9.81 -24.67 -10.63
C ALA A 15 10.72 -24.02 -9.58
N THR A 16 11.18 -22.79 -9.80
CA THR A 16 11.99 -22.07 -8.80
C THR A 16 11.19 -21.75 -7.54
N LEU A 17 9.90 -21.45 -7.66
CA LEU A 17 9.04 -21.20 -6.51
C LEU A 17 8.83 -22.47 -5.68
N ILE A 18 8.56 -23.62 -6.31
CA ILE A 18 8.42 -24.91 -5.61
C ILE A 18 9.73 -25.30 -4.91
N LEU A 19 10.88 -25.16 -5.59
CA LEU A 19 12.19 -25.41 -4.98
C LEU A 19 12.48 -24.46 -3.81
N SER A 20 12.14 -23.17 -3.95
CA SER A 20 12.33 -22.17 -2.87
C SER A 20 11.48 -22.43 -1.63
N ARG A 21 10.49 -23.31 -1.73
CA ARG A 21 9.60 -23.71 -0.63
C ARG A 21 10.01 -25.03 0.03
N GLN A 22 11.04 -25.71 -0.47
CA GLN A 22 11.55 -26.92 0.20
C GLN A 22 12.02 -26.57 1.62
N GLY A 23 11.44 -27.22 2.62
CA GLY A 23 11.78 -27.00 4.03
C GLY A 23 10.87 -26.04 4.79
N VAL A 24 9.87 -25.42 4.15
CA VAL A 24 8.88 -24.57 4.85
C VAL A 24 7.58 -25.33 5.11
N PRO A 25 7.25 -25.67 6.37
CA PRO A 25 6.04 -26.45 6.71
C PRO A 25 4.76 -25.62 6.73
N LEU A 26 4.86 -24.29 6.70
CA LEU A 26 3.70 -23.38 6.82
C LEU A 26 3.02 -23.15 5.46
N PRO A 27 1.68 -23.11 5.42
CA PRO A 27 0.95 -22.73 4.22
C PRO A 27 1.15 -21.23 3.92
N VAL A 28 1.11 -20.86 2.63
CA VAL A 28 1.39 -19.50 2.13
C VAL A 28 0.63 -18.40 2.89
N PRO A 29 -0.69 -18.54 3.17
CA PRO A 29 -1.40 -17.49 3.89
C PRO A 29 -0.87 -17.28 5.31
N LEU A 30 -0.50 -18.37 6.00
CA LEU A 30 -0.01 -18.31 7.37
C LEU A 30 1.41 -17.73 7.42
N GLU A 31 2.30 -18.10 6.48
CA GLU A 31 3.60 -17.44 6.32
C GLU A 31 3.43 -15.92 6.19
N MET A 32 2.51 -15.50 5.32
CA MET A 32 2.26 -14.08 5.08
C MET A 32 1.68 -13.35 6.29
N PHE A 33 0.79 -13.98 7.05
CA PHE A 33 0.29 -13.41 8.31
C PHE A 33 1.43 -13.21 9.32
N VAL A 34 2.26 -14.23 9.52
CA VAL A 34 3.40 -14.15 10.44
C VAL A 34 4.38 -13.07 10.01
N MET A 35 4.74 -13.03 8.73
CA MET A 35 5.67 -12.02 8.20
C MET A 35 5.09 -10.61 8.25
N MET A 36 3.80 -10.42 7.97
CA MET A 36 3.16 -9.11 8.09
C MET A 36 3.13 -8.61 9.53
N ILE A 37 2.78 -9.46 10.50
CA ILE A 37 2.78 -9.08 11.92
C ILE A 37 4.20 -8.72 12.35
N LEU A 38 5.17 -9.56 12.02
CA LEU A 38 6.56 -9.35 12.41
C LEU A 38 7.11 -8.03 11.85
N PHE A 39 6.90 -7.77 10.57
CA PHE A 39 7.32 -6.50 9.96
C PHE A 39 6.56 -5.28 10.50
N GLU A 40 5.28 -5.41 10.86
CA GLU A 40 4.53 -4.30 11.44
C GLU A 40 5.02 -3.96 12.84
N VAL A 41 5.27 -4.97 13.68
CA VAL A 41 5.89 -4.79 15.00
C VAL A 41 7.28 -4.18 14.86
N PHE A 42 8.06 -4.66 13.90
CA PHE A 42 9.40 -4.12 13.62
C PHE A 42 9.36 -2.65 13.20
N LYS A 43 8.45 -2.30 12.28
CA LYS A 43 8.25 -0.92 11.83
C LYS A 43 7.84 -0.03 13.00
N GLU A 44 6.89 -0.46 13.82
CA GLU A 44 6.38 0.31 14.96
C GLU A 44 7.47 0.52 16.03
N ALA A 45 8.30 -0.50 16.28
CA ALA A 45 9.46 -0.40 17.16
C ALA A 45 10.50 0.59 16.61
N GLY A 46 10.77 0.55 15.31
CA GLY A 46 11.69 1.47 14.64
C GLY A 46 11.26 2.93 14.72
N MET A 47 9.95 3.20 14.57
CA MET A 47 9.41 4.56 14.66
C MET A 47 9.39 5.13 16.08
N ARG A 48 9.38 4.26 17.10
CA ARG A 48 9.38 4.66 18.52
C ARG A 48 10.77 4.92 19.10
N LEU A 49 11.82 4.51 18.39
CA LEU A 49 13.19 4.70 18.84
C LEU A 49 13.74 6.08 18.42
N PRO A 50 14.70 6.64 19.19
CA PRO A 50 15.40 7.86 18.79
C PRO A 50 16.08 7.71 17.43
N ILE A 51 16.11 8.79 16.65
CA ILE A 51 16.63 8.82 15.26
C ILE A 51 18.05 8.24 15.16
N ALA A 52 18.88 8.44 16.19
CA ALA A 52 20.26 7.93 16.25
C ALA A 52 20.37 6.40 16.22
N ILE A 53 19.35 5.67 16.70
CA ILE A 53 19.34 4.20 16.78
C ILE A 53 18.33 3.61 15.78
N GLY A 54 17.30 4.37 15.39
CA GLY A 54 16.24 3.92 14.47
C GLY A 54 16.75 3.48 13.09
N GLN A 55 17.74 4.18 12.52
CA GLN A 55 18.35 3.77 11.24
C GLN A 55 19.11 2.45 11.36
N THR A 56 19.94 2.29 12.39
CA THR A 56 20.69 1.06 12.64
C THR A 56 19.75 -0.12 12.88
N LEU A 57 18.69 0.07 13.68
CA LEU A 57 17.67 -0.96 13.87
C LEU A 57 17.01 -1.34 12.54
N SER A 58 16.64 -0.36 11.71
CA SER A 58 15.96 -0.62 10.45
C SER A 58 16.79 -1.48 9.49
N VAL A 59 18.09 -1.18 9.35
CA VAL A 59 19.00 -1.90 8.45
C VAL A 59 19.34 -3.28 9.02
N VAL A 60 19.85 -3.31 10.25
CA VAL A 60 20.33 -4.55 10.88
C VAL A 60 19.17 -5.47 11.21
N GLY A 61 18.10 -4.93 11.77
CA GLY A 61 16.91 -5.69 12.12
C GLY A 61 16.20 -6.26 10.90
N GLY A 62 16.05 -5.50 9.80
CA GLY A 62 15.44 -6.02 8.58
C GLY A 62 16.20 -7.21 7.97
N LEU A 63 17.54 -7.11 7.95
CA LEU A 63 18.40 -8.18 7.46
C LEU A 63 18.37 -9.41 8.38
N ILE A 64 18.55 -9.22 9.69
CA ILE A 64 18.56 -10.32 10.67
C ILE A 64 17.21 -11.03 10.71
N ILE A 65 16.11 -10.27 10.74
CA ILE A 65 14.75 -10.81 10.70
C ILE A 65 14.53 -11.64 9.45
N GLY A 66 14.89 -11.11 8.27
CA GLY A 66 14.69 -11.81 7.01
C GLY A 66 15.50 -13.10 6.92
N GLN A 67 16.77 -13.06 7.31
CA GLN A 67 17.64 -14.24 7.33
C GLN A 67 17.17 -15.27 8.37
N ALA A 68 16.80 -14.84 9.57
CA ALA A 68 16.27 -15.72 10.60
C ALA A 68 14.95 -16.38 10.17
N ALA A 69 14.05 -15.63 9.51
CA ALA A 69 12.80 -16.15 8.99
C ALA A 69 12.99 -17.26 7.94
N ILE A 70 13.96 -17.09 7.04
CA ILE A 70 14.30 -18.09 6.02
C ILE A 70 14.96 -19.31 6.68
N ASN A 71 15.98 -19.09 7.51
CA ASN A 71 16.75 -20.18 8.13
C ASN A 71 15.94 -21.00 9.14
N ALA A 72 14.98 -20.37 9.82
CA ALA A 72 14.05 -21.05 10.71
C ALA A 72 12.91 -21.79 9.96
N GLY A 73 12.86 -21.69 8.63
CA GLY A 73 11.78 -22.27 7.82
C GLY A 73 10.42 -21.62 8.07
N LEU A 74 10.38 -20.39 8.60
CA LEU A 74 9.13 -19.66 8.87
C LEU A 74 8.53 -19.01 7.62
N ALA A 75 9.36 -18.65 6.65
CA ALA A 75 8.90 -18.17 5.34
C ALA A 75 9.87 -18.54 4.22
N ALA A 76 9.30 -18.88 3.07
CA ALA A 76 10.05 -19.02 1.83
C ALA A 76 10.61 -17.66 1.37
N PRO A 77 11.78 -17.61 0.72
CA PRO A 77 12.38 -16.36 0.24
C PRO A 77 11.41 -15.55 -0.65
N ALA A 78 10.65 -16.21 -1.51
CA ALA A 78 9.70 -15.55 -2.40
C ALA A 78 8.54 -14.86 -1.63
N THR A 79 7.98 -15.50 -0.61
CA THR A 79 6.89 -14.90 0.20
C THR A 79 7.39 -13.76 1.06
N LEU A 80 8.61 -13.89 1.61
CA LEU A 80 9.27 -12.84 2.36
C LEU A 80 9.47 -11.57 1.52
N VAL A 81 9.94 -11.70 0.27
CA VAL A 81 10.13 -10.55 -0.63
C VAL A 81 8.81 -9.82 -0.88
N ILE A 82 7.73 -10.55 -1.14
CA ILE A 82 6.41 -9.95 -1.37
C ILE A 82 5.92 -9.23 -0.11
N ALA A 83 6.11 -9.82 1.08
CA ALA A 83 5.77 -9.18 2.35
C ALA A 83 6.59 -7.90 2.59
N ALA A 84 7.89 -7.92 2.31
CA ALA A 84 8.78 -6.77 2.46
C ALA A 84 8.38 -5.61 1.54
N ILE A 85 8.11 -5.89 0.24
CA ILE A 85 7.63 -4.88 -0.71
C ILE A 85 6.33 -4.24 -0.21
N SER A 86 5.40 -5.06 0.29
CA SER A 86 4.12 -4.57 0.82
C SER A 86 4.31 -3.64 2.02
N VAL A 87 5.27 -3.91 2.90
CA VAL A 87 5.56 -3.07 4.08
C VAL A 87 6.25 -1.78 3.66
N ILE A 88 7.27 -1.87 2.80
CA ILE A 88 8.03 -0.71 2.28
C ILE A 88 7.11 0.26 1.55
N SER A 89 6.12 -0.25 0.81
CA SER A 89 5.11 0.59 0.15
C SER A 89 4.37 1.52 1.13
N THR A 90 4.25 1.15 2.41
CA THR A 90 3.61 2.00 3.43
C THR A 90 4.41 3.27 3.71
N PHE A 91 5.75 3.25 3.55
CA PHE A 91 6.60 4.41 3.79
C PHE A 91 6.43 5.53 2.76
N THR A 92 5.73 5.26 1.66
CA THR A 92 5.32 6.32 0.72
C THR A 92 4.26 7.25 1.33
N LEU A 93 3.57 6.80 2.38
CA LEU A 93 2.58 7.59 3.11
C LEU A 93 3.28 8.46 4.14
N VAL A 94 3.24 9.78 3.94
CA VAL A 94 3.84 10.76 4.86
C VAL A 94 3.07 10.86 6.18
N ASN A 95 1.77 10.54 6.19
CA ASN A 95 0.91 10.65 7.37
C ASN A 95 0.82 9.32 8.12
N GLN A 96 1.24 9.31 9.38
CA GLN A 96 1.26 8.12 10.24
C GLN A 96 -0.13 7.54 10.53
N ASN A 97 -1.15 8.39 10.69
CA ASN A 97 -2.53 7.93 10.91
C ASN A 97 -3.08 7.22 9.66
N MET A 98 -2.68 7.68 8.47
CA MET A 98 -2.99 7.00 7.21
C MET A 98 -2.22 5.70 7.06
N ALA A 99 -0.94 5.66 7.46
CA ALA A 99 -0.13 4.45 7.44
C ALA A 99 -0.76 3.32 8.28
N GLY A 100 -1.23 3.61 9.50
CA GLY A 100 -1.91 2.63 10.34
C GLY A 100 -3.23 2.13 9.73
N SER A 101 -4.01 3.02 9.11
CA SER A 101 -5.25 2.65 8.42
C SER A 101 -5.00 1.72 7.24
N VAL A 102 -3.94 1.96 6.48
CA VAL A 102 -3.52 1.11 5.35
C VAL A 102 -3.01 -0.25 5.82
N THR A 103 -2.30 -0.32 6.95
CA THR A 103 -1.94 -1.60 7.58
C THR A 103 -3.18 -2.42 7.90
N LEU A 104 -4.18 -1.84 8.56
CA LEU A 104 -5.42 -2.55 8.90
C LEU A 104 -6.15 -3.06 7.64
N LEU A 105 -6.26 -2.22 6.62
CA LEU A 105 -6.81 -2.61 5.32
C LEU A 105 -6.04 -3.79 4.72
N ARG A 106 -4.71 -3.81 4.81
CA ARG A 106 -3.88 -4.91 4.30
C ARG A 106 -4.21 -6.24 4.98
N PHE A 107 -4.38 -6.25 6.31
CA PHE A 107 -4.80 -7.45 7.03
C PHE A 107 -6.20 -7.92 6.61
N ILE A 108 -7.13 -6.99 6.36
CA ILE A 108 -8.46 -7.32 5.84
C ILE A 108 -8.36 -7.96 4.44
N VAL A 109 -7.63 -7.32 3.52
CA VAL A 109 -7.43 -7.85 2.16
C VAL A 109 -6.79 -9.24 2.21
N LEU A 110 -5.79 -9.42 3.07
CA LEU A 110 -5.12 -10.70 3.20
C LEU A 110 -6.04 -11.78 3.77
N THR A 111 -6.87 -11.46 4.76
CA THR A 111 -7.86 -12.38 5.33
C THR A 111 -8.88 -12.80 4.28
N VAL A 112 -9.46 -11.83 3.55
CA VAL A 112 -10.44 -12.09 2.49
C VAL A 112 -9.83 -12.89 1.34
N SER A 113 -8.60 -12.55 0.93
CA SER A 113 -7.88 -13.29 -0.11
C SER A 113 -7.48 -14.69 0.33
N THR A 114 -7.33 -14.95 1.63
CA THR A 114 -7.03 -16.29 2.16
C THR A 114 -8.24 -17.21 2.03
N VAL A 115 -9.44 -16.71 2.33
CA VAL A 115 -10.69 -17.49 2.27
C VAL A 115 -11.17 -17.68 0.84
N LEU A 116 -11.13 -16.62 0.02
CA LEU A 116 -11.72 -16.59 -1.33
C LEU A 116 -10.69 -16.64 -2.47
N GLY A 117 -9.40 -16.75 -2.16
CA GLY A 117 -8.33 -16.78 -3.17
C GLY A 117 -8.24 -15.48 -3.99
N LEU A 118 -8.07 -15.60 -5.30
CA LEU A 118 -7.98 -14.46 -6.23
C LEU A 118 -9.24 -13.60 -6.24
N PHE A 119 -10.38 -14.27 -6.16
CA PHE A 119 -11.67 -13.61 -6.19
C PHE A 119 -11.80 -12.65 -5.01
N GLY A 120 -11.38 -13.09 -3.82
CA GLY A 120 -11.30 -12.24 -2.63
C GLY A 120 -10.39 -11.03 -2.81
N PHE A 121 -9.21 -11.22 -3.41
CA PHE A 121 -8.28 -10.12 -3.70
C PHE A 121 -8.91 -9.07 -4.63
N ILE A 122 -9.53 -9.49 -5.74
CA ILE A 122 -10.19 -8.60 -6.69
C ILE A 122 -11.36 -7.86 -6.01
N LEU A 123 -12.17 -8.58 -5.22
CA LEU A 123 -13.30 -8.01 -4.48
C LEU A 123 -12.82 -6.93 -3.49
N SER A 124 -11.78 -7.22 -2.70
CA SER A 124 -11.18 -6.25 -1.77
C SER A 124 -10.65 -5.02 -2.50
N LEU A 125 -10.07 -5.19 -3.69
CA LEU A 125 -9.56 -4.08 -4.51
C LEU A 125 -10.71 -3.16 -4.97
N PHE A 126 -11.82 -3.72 -5.44
CA PHE A 126 -13.02 -2.94 -5.78
C PHE A 126 -13.62 -2.22 -4.58
N PHE A 127 -13.66 -2.88 -3.42
CA PHE A 127 -14.15 -2.29 -2.19
C PHE A 127 -13.31 -1.08 -1.78
N ILE A 128 -11.97 -1.20 -1.79
CA ILE A 128 -11.05 -0.10 -1.49
C ILE A 128 -11.23 1.06 -2.48
N LEU A 129 -11.35 0.77 -3.78
CA LEU A 129 -11.54 1.81 -4.80
C LEU A 129 -12.85 2.58 -4.58
N THR A 130 -13.94 1.87 -4.32
CA THR A 130 -15.26 2.46 -4.06
C THR A 130 -15.25 3.29 -2.78
N TYR A 131 -14.57 2.81 -1.73
CA TYR A 131 -14.40 3.56 -0.50
C TYR A 131 -13.61 4.85 -0.73
N ALA A 132 -12.52 4.79 -1.51
CA ALA A 132 -11.69 5.95 -1.79
C ALA A 132 -12.45 7.04 -2.59
N VAL A 133 -13.29 6.65 -3.55
CA VAL A 133 -14.14 7.60 -4.32
C VAL A 133 -15.13 8.35 -3.43
N ASN A 134 -15.66 7.69 -2.41
CA ASN A 134 -16.62 8.30 -1.48
C ASN A 134 -15.94 9.18 -0.42
N LEU A 135 -14.62 9.08 -0.26
CA LEU A 135 -13.88 9.85 0.73
C LEU A 135 -13.82 11.32 0.33
N ARG A 136 -14.20 12.23 1.25
CA ARG A 136 -14.12 13.67 1.05
C ARG A 136 -13.16 14.28 2.06
N THR A 137 -12.19 15.05 1.57
CA THR A 137 -11.23 15.80 2.39
C THR A 137 -11.56 17.29 2.24
N CYS A 138 -11.91 17.95 3.34
CA CYS A 138 -12.27 19.38 3.36
C CYS A 138 -13.31 19.78 2.29
N GLY A 139 -14.35 18.95 2.11
CA GLY A 139 -15.42 19.18 1.13
C GLY A 139 -15.10 18.79 -0.32
N VAL A 140 -13.84 18.43 -0.62
CA VAL A 140 -13.39 18.02 -1.96
C VAL A 140 -13.21 16.48 -2.01
N PRO A 141 -13.64 15.79 -3.08
CA PRO A 141 -13.41 14.35 -3.24
C PRO A 141 -11.91 14.00 -3.23
N TYR A 142 -11.53 12.95 -2.49
CA TYR A 142 -10.12 12.54 -2.32
C TYR A 142 -9.43 12.17 -3.65
N LEU A 143 -10.20 11.65 -4.63
CA LEU A 143 -9.69 11.30 -5.95
C LEU A 143 -9.65 12.45 -6.95
N THR A 144 -9.91 13.69 -6.54
CA THR A 144 -9.79 14.84 -7.47
C THR A 144 -8.34 14.96 -7.94
N PRO A 145 -8.05 15.05 -9.26
CA PRO A 145 -8.94 15.28 -10.41
C PRO A 145 -9.34 14.03 -11.21
N LEU A 146 -9.01 12.81 -10.78
CA LEU A 146 -9.47 11.57 -11.42
C LEU A 146 -10.99 11.38 -11.29
N ALA A 147 -11.54 11.67 -10.10
CA ALA A 147 -12.97 11.61 -9.83
C ALA A 147 -13.38 12.73 -8.86
N PRO A 148 -14.14 13.75 -9.30
CA PRO A 148 -14.70 13.96 -10.63
C PRO A 148 -13.63 14.35 -11.66
N PRO A 149 -13.73 13.86 -12.91
CA PRO A 149 -12.76 14.16 -13.96
C PRO A 149 -12.71 15.67 -14.24
N SER A 150 -11.57 16.30 -13.98
CA SER A 150 -11.33 17.71 -14.28
C SER A 150 -10.43 17.86 -15.52
N LYS A 151 -10.33 19.07 -16.08
CA LYS A 151 -9.44 19.33 -17.23
C LYS A 151 -7.95 19.16 -16.90
N ASP A 152 -7.62 18.97 -15.62
CA ASP A 152 -6.27 18.96 -15.10
C ASP A 152 -5.73 17.53 -14.80
N ILE A 153 -6.43 16.48 -15.26
CA ILE A 153 -5.97 15.06 -15.09
C ILE A 153 -4.54 14.87 -15.60
N GLY A 154 -4.15 15.53 -16.70
CA GLY A 154 -2.79 15.45 -17.24
C GLY A 154 -1.70 15.97 -16.30
N LYS A 155 -2.03 16.85 -15.36
CA LYS A 155 -1.09 17.39 -14.36
C LYS A 155 -0.80 16.41 -13.21
N VAL A 156 -1.57 15.33 -13.08
CA VAL A 156 -1.37 14.29 -12.06
C VAL A 156 -0.21 13.37 -12.43
N PHE A 157 -0.06 13.04 -13.72
CA PHE A 157 0.95 12.09 -14.20
C PHE A 157 2.30 12.74 -14.48
N ILE A 158 2.32 14.03 -14.83
CA ILE A 158 3.55 14.78 -15.06
C ILE A 158 3.53 15.97 -14.10
N PRO A 159 4.37 15.98 -13.04
CA PRO A 159 4.50 17.14 -12.17
C PRO A 159 5.01 18.32 -13.01
N SER A 160 4.09 19.20 -13.41
CA SER A 160 4.37 20.32 -14.31
C SER A 160 4.98 21.51 -13.55
N THR A 161 5.85 22.25 -14.23
CA THR A 161 6.62 23.39 -13.74
C THR A 161 5.74 24.46 -13.07
N TRP A 162 6.25 25.04 -11.97
CA TRP A 162 5.64 26.05 -11.08
C TRP A 162 4.73 27.13 -11.71
N LYS A 163 4.92 27.50 -12.98
CA LYS A 163 4.08 28.49 -13.68
C LYS A 163 2.62 28.04 -13.90
N GLN A 164 2.32 26.74 -13.88
CA GLN A 164 0.97 26.22 -14.16
C GLN A 164 0.05 26.13 -12.92
N PHE A 165 0.59 26.32 -11.72
CA PHE A 165 -0.17 26.43 -10.46
C PHE A 165 -0.76 27.84 -10.24
N ARG A 166 -0.55 28.77 -11.17
CA ARG A 166 -1.09 30.14 -11.10
C ARG A 166 -2.61 30.20 -11.33
N THR A 167 -3.20 29.19 -11.97
CA THR A 167 -4.65 29.03 -12.12
C THR A 167 -5.19 28.05 -11.09
N ARG A 168 -6.04 28.53 -10.17
CA ARG A 168 -6.77 27.69 -9.21
C ARG A 168 -7.84 26.85 -9.90
N ASP A 169 -7.85 25.55 -9.63
CA ASP A 169 -8.85 24.59 -10.09
C ASP A 169 -10.26 25.03 -9.71
N ARG A 170 -11.22 24.82 -10.63
CA ARG A 170 -12.62 25.22 -10.48
C ARG A 170 -13.30 24.64 -9.23
N ILE A 171 -12.81 23.50 -8.73
CA ILE A 171 -13.38 22.75 -7.61
C ILE A 171 -13.02 23.38 -6.25
N VAL A 172 -11.92 24.14 -6.17
CA VAL A 172 -11.44 24.83 -4.94
C VAL A 172 -11.75 26.33 -4.98
N ARG A 173 -12.55 26.79 -5.96
CA ARG A 173 -13.00 28.20 -5.99
C ARG A 173 -14.07 28.38 -4.91
N PRO A 174 -13.85 29.24 -3.91
CA PRO A 174 -14.92 29.67 -3.02
C PRO A 174 -16.02 30.31 -3.87
N ASN A 175 -17.28 29.96 -3.61
CA ASN A 175 -18.41 30.61 -4.26
C ASN A 175 -18.63 31.97 -3.56
N ASP A 176 -17.68 32.89 -3.71
CA ASP A 176 -17.74 34.21 -3.10
C ASP A 176 -18.82 35.05 -3.80
N LEU A 177 -20.04 34.99 -3.28
CA LEU A 177 -21.15 35.86 -3.70
C LEU A 177 -20.79 37.35 -3.49
N ILE A 178 -19.97 37.66 -2.47
CA ILE A 178 -19.52 39.01 -2.10
C ILE A 178 -18.56 39.62 -3.14
N ALA A 179 -17.79 38.80 -3.87
CA ALA A 179 -16.89 39.29 -4.92
C ALA A 179 -17.65 39.70 -6.19
N LYS A 180 -18.75 38.99 -6.51
CA LYS A 180 -19.60 39.31 -7.68
C LYS A 180 -20.39 40.59 -7.51
N GLU A 181 -20.81 40.94 -6.29
CA GLU A 181 -21.49 42.22 -6.01
C GLU A 181 -20.57 43.43 -6.15
N ARG A 182 -19.24 43.27 -5.97
CA ARG A 182 -18.27 44.36 -6.16
C ARG A 182 -17.88 44.63 -7.62
N GLU A 183 -18.14 43.70 -8.53
CA GLU A 183 -17.94 43.90 -9.98
C GLU A 183 -19.20 44.43 -10.68
N GLN A 184 -20.34 44.51 -9.98
CA GLN A 184 -21.61 45.04 -10.50
C GLN A 184 -21.90 46.49 -10.08
N LYS A 185 -20.96 47.17 -9.42
CA LYS A 185 -21.08 48.56 -8.97
C LYS A 185 -19.94 49.40 -9.52
#